data_AF-A0A7X8KTN6-F1
#
_entry.id   AF-A0A7X8KTN6-F1
#
_cell.length_a   1.000
_cell.length_b   1.000
_cell.length_c   1.000
_cell.angle_alpha   90.00
_cell.angle_beta   90.00
_cell.angle_gamma   90.00
#
_symmetry.space_group_name_H-M   'P 1'
#
loop_
_entity.id
_entity.type
_entity.pdbx_description
1 polymer ?
#
loop_
_entity_poly.entity_id
_entity_poly.type
_entity_poly.pdbx_seq_one_letter_code
_entity_poly.pdbx_strand_id
1 'polypeptide(L)'
;MTTNKRLRYAMNSLENIPDGVFWVDDSGRIIYVNRAASKQLGYTKEELLKMTIGEIDAHYELDKLDNYREFYTQLKNKNKNIFYSAHRHRDGHLMPVEIITADIKQEGKKDMGLAISRNIEERIRTETELRETNRRLSILYKIYQVSSETMDMDKLAQQTVELLKEKMDYSGIAFFVIDDENSKLRLSYSLGLDEEILNLLNDLFVSDLPEKVIKKREKSNTARFFDLKGLTTDSLSGIKLNQQFAEG
;
A
#
# COMPACT_ATOMS: atom_id res chain seq x y z
N MET A 1 -9.11 35.49 36.34
CA MET A 1 -9.31 34.01 36.26
C MET A 1 -8.33 33.38 37.24
N THR A 2 -8.79 32.67 38.27
CA THR A 2 -7.91 32.11 39.33
C THR A 2 -7.00 31.00 38.79
N THR A 3 -5.83 30.82 39.40
CA THR A 3 -4.81 29.82 39.00
C THR A 3 -5.40 28.40 38.91
N ASN A 4 -6.22 28.00 39.89
CA ASN A 4 -6.91 26.70 39.88
C ASN A 4 -7.86 26.51 38.69
N LYS A 5 -8.52 27.59 38.24
CA LYS A 5 -9.42 27.54 37.08
C LYS A 5 -8.63 27.31 35.79
N ARG A 6 -7.47 27.97 35.62
CA ARG A 6 -6.58 27.78 34.45
C ARG A 6 -5.99 26.37 34.40
N LEU A 7 -5.53 25.85 35.53
CA LEU A 7 -5.00 24.48 35.62
C LEU A 7 -6.05 23.44 35.21
N ARG A 8 -7.29 23.60 35.70
CA ARG A 8 -8.40 22.70 35.34
C ARG A 8 -8.69 22.71 33.84
N TYR A 9 -8.68 23.89 33.19
CA TYR A 9 -8.87 23.95 31.75
C TYR A 9 -7.73 23.28 30.99
N ALA A 10 -6.47 23.54 31.37
CA ALA A 10 -5.32 22.91 30.72
C ALA A 10 -5.36 21.38 30.82
N MET A 11 -5.62 20.84 32.02
CA MET A 11 -5.73 19.39 32.23
C MET A 11 -6.91 18.80 31.45
N ASN A 12 -8.06 19.47 31.45
CA ASN A 12 -9.21 18.99 30.69
C ASN A 12 -8.94 19.04 29.17
N SER A 13 -8.19 20.02 28.68
CA SER A 13 -7.77 20.05 27.27
C SER A 13 -6.88 18.86 26.94
N LEU A 14 -5.87 18.55 27.76
CA LEU A 14 -4.99 17.38 27.56
C LEU A 14 -5.78 16.06 27.61
N GLU A 15 -6.81 15.98 28.44
CA GLU A 15 -7.64 14.78 28.57
C GLU A 15 -8.53 14.53 27.34
N ASN A 16 -8.90 15.58 26.59
CA ASN A 16 -9.85 15.51 25.49
C ASN A 16 -9.21 15.64 24.09
N ILE A 17 -7.91 15.88 23.98
CA ILE A 17 -7.25 15.80 22.67
C ILE A 17 -7.23 14.35 22.16
N PRO A 18 -7.31 14.14 20.83
CA PRO A 18 -7.36 12.80 20.24
C PRO A 18 -6.02 12.07 20.27
N ASP A 19 -4.92 12.82 20.41
CA ASP A 19 -3.58 12.27 20.50
C ASP A 19 -3.30 11.76 21.93
N GLY A 20 -2.53 10.67 22.02
CA GLY A 20 -2.09 10.14 23.29
C GLY A 20 -1.09 11.07 23.96
N VAL A 21 -1.32 11.43 25.22
CA VAL A 21 -0.42 12.30 26.00
C VAL A 21 0.21 11.49 27.10
N PHE A 22 1.53 11.61 27.23
CA PHE A 22 2.32 10.98 28.29
C PHE A 22 3.20 12.01 28.97
N TRP A 23 3.23 12.00 30.29
CA TRP A 23 4.34 12.58 31.03
C TRP A 23 5.18 11.49 31.63
N VAL A 24 6.49 11.69 31.62
CA VAL A 24 7.46 10.74 32.13
C VAL A 24 8.46 11.42 33.05
N ASP A 25 8.97 10.66 34.01
CA ASP A 25 10.08 11.09 34.84
C ASP A 25 11.45 10.90 34.14
N ASP A 26 12.53 11.17 34.86
CA ASP A 26 13.90 11.06 34.37
C ASP A 26 14.35 9.62 34.03
N SER A 27 13.58 8.62 34.45
CA SER A 27 13.78 7.21 34.12
C SER A 27 12.91 6.72 32.95
N GLY A 28 12.02 7.57 32.42
CA GLY A 28 11.08 7.19 31.38
C GLY A 28 9.84 6.46 31.89
N ARG A 29 9.63 6.43 33.22
CA ARG A 29 8.42 5.89 33.84
C ARG A 29 7.26 6.85 33.61
N ILE A 30 6.10 6.29 33.27
CA ILE A 30 4.90 7.08 32.97
C ILE A 30 4.27 7.56 34.27
N ILE A 31 4.16 8.87 34.42
CA ILE A 31 3.60 9.53 35.62
C ILE A 31 2.28 10.24 35.33
N TYR A 32 1.96 10.47 34.06
CA TYR A 32 0.63 10.89 33.61
C TYR A 32 0.33 10.31 32.24
N VAL A 33 -0.94 9.99 32.02
CA VAL A 33 -1.46 9.58 30.73
C VAL A 33 -2.91 10.05 30.58
N ASN A 34 -3.30 10.47 29.38
CA ASN A 34 -4.67 10.83 29.06
C ASN A 34 -5.51 9.63 28.60
N ARG A 35 -6.83 9.82 28.54
CA ARG A 35 -7.78 8.82 28.04
C ARG A 35 -7.48 8.35 26.61
N ALA A 36 -7.02 9.24 25.73
CA ALA A 36 -6.76 8.90 24.34
C ALA A 36 -5.64 7.85 24.23
N ALA A 37 -4.52 8.03 24.94
CA ALA A 37 -3.44 7.06 25.00
C ALA A 37 -3.90 5.68 25.51
N SER A 38 -4.73 5.66 26.56
CA SER A 38 -5.31 4.41 27.09
C SER A 38 -6.14 3.69 26.03
N LYS A 39 -7.02 4.44 25.33
CA LYS A 39 -7.85 3.90 24.25
C LYS A 39 -7.01 3.40 23.06
N GLN A 40 -6.00 4.15 22.67
CA GLN A 40 -5.15 3.84 21.52
C GLN A 40 -4.25 2.63 21.76
N LEU A 41 -3.77 2.41 22.98
CA LEU A 41 -2.87 1.31 23.31
C LEU A 41 -3.58 0.07 23.87
N GLY A 42 -4.87 0.19 24.23
CA GLY A 42 -5.67 -0.90 24.79
C GLY A 42 -5.42 -1.20 26.27
N TYR A 43 -4.59 -0.39 26.94
CA TYR A 43 -4.30 -0.50 28.37
C TYR A 43 -5.16 0.46 29.18
N THR A 44 -5.43 0.10 30.43
CA THR A 44 -6.01 1.04 31.40
C THR A 44 -4.97 2.07 31.83
N LYS A 45 -5.44 3.21 32.35
CA LYS A 45 -4.56 4.26 32.88
C LYS A 45 -3.67 3.71 34.00
N GLU A 46 -4.22 2.89 34.88
CA GLU A 46 -3.54 2.32 36.03
C GLU A 46 -2.44 1.34 35.64
N GLU A 47 -2.61 0.65 34.51
CA GLU A 47 -1.57 -0.21 33.92
C GLU A 47 -0.46 0.62 33.31
N LEU A 48 -0.81 1.63 32.50
CA LEU A 48 0.16 2.51 31.86
C LEU A 48 1.03 3.25 32.88
N LEU A 49 0.48 3.70 34.01
CA LEU A 49 1.24 4.34 35.09
C LEU A 49 2.26 3.42 35.79
N LYS A 50 2.19 2.10 35.56
CA LYS A 50 3.18 1.14 36.07
C LYS A 50 4.29 0.85 35.06
N MET A 51 4.08 1.24 33.80
CA MET A 51 4.97 0.97 32.68
C MET A 51 5.98 2.10 32.46
N THR A 52 6.95 1.81 31.62
CA THR A 52 7.91 2.74 31.03
C THR A 52 7.63 2.93 29.54
N ILE A 53 8.13 4.01 28.95
CA ILE A 53 8.00 4.23 27.48
C ILE A 53 8.67 3.11 26.68
N GLY A 54 9.75 2.50 27.19
CA GLY A 54 10.43 1.40 26.50
C GLY A 54 9.59 0.12 26.37
N GLU A 55 8.61 -0.08 27.24
CA GLU A 55 7.66 -1.18 27.13
C GLU A 55 6.59 -0.91 26.05
N ILE A 56 6.32 0.36 25.75
CA ILE A 56 5.32 0.80 24.77
C ILE A 56 5.94 0.97 23.38
N ASP A 57 7.05 1.69 23.27
CA ASP A 57 7.67 2.02 21.98
C ASP A 57 8.50 0.84 21.45
N ALA A 58 8.14 0.37 20.26
CA ALA A 58 8.73 -0.80 19.62
C ALA A 58 10.15 -0.59 19.12
N HIS A 59 10.50 0.65 18.78
CA HIS A 59 11.84 1.01 18.33
C HIS A 59 12.70 1.59 19.46
N TYR A 60 12.18 1.57 20.69
CA TYR A 60 12.99 1.75 21.87
C TYR A 60 13.84 0.50 22.08
N GLU A 61 15.07 0.54 21.58
CA GLU A 61 16.05 -0.53 21.76
C GLU A 61 16.53 -0.54 23.22
N LEU A 62 15.81 -1.28 24.08
CA LEU A 62 16.18 -1.53 25.48
C LEU A 62 17.63 -2.00 25.63
N ASP A 63 18.17 -2.70 24.62
CA ASP A 63 19.50 -3.30 24.64
C ASP A 63 20.65 -2.32 24.26
N LYS A 64 20.35 -1.12 23.76
CA LYS A 64 21.40 -0.14 23.36
C LYS A 64 21.51 1.07 24.28
N LEU A 65 20.54 1.25 25.16
CA LEU A 65 20.43 2.44 26.00
C LEU A 65 19.98 2.00 27.39
N ASP A 66 20.95 1.82 28.28
CA ASP A 66 20.75 1.49 29.70
C ASP A 66 19.92 2.57 30.44
N ASN A 67 19.67 3.71 29.81
CA ASN A 67 19.00 4.85 30.43
C ASN A 67 18.19 5.68 29.41
N TYR A 68 16.88 5.84 29.68
CA TYR A 68 15.98 6.76 28.97
C TYR A 68 16.57 8.15 28.75
N ARG A 69 17.37 8.62 29.71
CA ARG A 69 18.05 9.90 29.64
C ARG A 69 19.00 10.02 28.44
N GLU A 70 19.70 8.96 28.07
CA GLU A 70 20.61 8.97 26.92
C GLU A 70 19.84 8.98 25.60
N PHE A 71 18.77 8.18 25.49
CA PHE A 71 17.87 8.19 24.33
C PHE A 71 17.36 9.61 24.07
N TYR A 72 16.83 10.21 25.13
CA TYR A 72 16.26 11.54 25.09
C TYR A 72 17.31 12.62 24.79
N THR A 73 18.51 12.50 25.37
CA THR A 73 19.64 13.39 25.07
C THR A 73 20.07 13.30 23.61
N GLN A 74 20.08 12.09 23.02
CA GLN A 74 20.39 11.93 21.59
C GLN A 74 19.33 12.56 20.68
N LEU A 75 18.03 12.41 21.00
CA LEU A 75 16.95 13.08 20.27
C LEU A 75 17.12 14.60 20.29
N LYS A 76 17.42 15.15 21.48
CA LYS A 76 17.66 16.57 21.70
C LYS A 76 18.89 17.09 20.95
N ASN A 77 20.01 16.37 20.98
CA ASN A 77 21.23 16.73 20.26
C ASN A 77 21.02 16.75 18.73
N LYS A 78 20.11 15.91 18.23
CA LYS A 78 19.70 15.90 16.81
C LYS A 78 18.65 16.98 16.50
N ASN A 79 18.25 17.78 17.48
CA ASN A 79 17.18 18.78 17.41
C ASN A 79 15.85 18.20 16.89
N LYS A 80 15.62 16.90 17.16
CA LYS A 80 14.44 16.16 16.71
C LYS A 80 13.42 16.13 17.84
N ASN A 81 12.57 17.15 17.90
CA ASN A 81 11.39 17.16 18.77
C ASN A 81 10.22 16.39 18.15
N ILE A 82 10.34 15.94 16.89
CA ILE A 82 9.36 15.13 16.18
C ILE A 82 10.08 13.96 15.53
N PHE A 83 9.58 12.75 15.73
CA PHE A 83 10.07 11.55 15.07
C PHE A 83 8.93 10.53 14.88
N TYR A 84 9.20 9.50 14.08
CA TYR A 84 8.25 8.43 13.82
C TYR A 84 8.70 7.16 14.53
N SER A 85 7.75 6.42 15.09
CA SER A 85 7.98 5.12 15.69
C SER A 85 6.78 4.18 15.52
N ALA A 86 6.76 3.07 16.24
CA ALA A 86 5.62 2.19 16.37
C ALA A 86 5.37 1.89 17.85
N HIS A 87 4.14 1.99 18.30
CA HIS A 87 3.75 1.60 19.65
C HIS A 87 3.16 0.19 19.65
N ARG A 88 3.49 -0.60 20.67
CA ARG A 88 2.91 -1.92 20.94
C ARG A 88 1.54 -1.75 21.59
N HIS A 89 0.50 -2.18 20.89
CA HIS A 89 -0.82 -2.33 21.48
C HIS A 89 -0.88 -3.58 22.38
N ARG A 90 -1.84 -3.62 23.30
CA ARG A 90 -2.03 -4.71 24.27
C ARG A 90 -2.22 -6.10 23.65
N ASP A 91 -2.82 -6.18 22.47
CA ASP A 91 -2.99 -7.43 21.73
C ASP A 91 -1.74 -7.83 20.91
N GLY A 92 -0.67 -7.03 20.96
CA GLY A 92 0.61 -7.29 20.31
C GLY A 92 0.81 -6.65 18.94
N HIS A 93 -0.21 -6.03 18.32
CA HIS A 93 0.00 -5.35 17.04
C HIS A 93 0.80 -4.05 17.21
N LEU A 94 1.49 -3.64 16.13
CA LEU A 94 2.26 -2.41 16.08
C LEU A 94 1.45 -1.30 15.42
N MET A 95 1.23 -0.22 16.16
CA MET A 95 0.54 0.98 15.68
C MET A 95 1.59 2.03 15.28
N PRO A 96 1.63 2.47 14.01
CA PRO A 96 2.57 3.50 13.59
C PRO A 96 2.18 4.85 14.21
N VAL A 97 3.18 5.55 14.76
CA VAL A 97 2.97 6.81 15.47
C VAL A 97 3.96 7.88 15.05
N GLU A 98 3.47 9.12 15.02
CA GLU A 98 4.29 10.33 15.07
C GLU A 98 4.38 10.76 16.54
N ILE A 99 5.59 10.93 17.05
CA ILE A 99 5.85 11.31 18.44
C ILE A 99 6.43 12.71 18.46
N ILE A 100 5.82 13.58 19.24
CA ILE A 100 6.28 14.94 19.53
C ILE A 100 6.73 14.98 20.97
N THR A 101 7.96 15.41 21.24
CA THR A 101 8.54 15.47 22.58
C THR A 101 8.85 16.90 23.02
N ALA A 102 8.69 17.18 24.31
CA ALA A 102 9.09 18.45 24.91
C ALA A 102 9.58 18.28 26.36
N ASP A 103 10.47 19.18 26.78
CA ASP A 103 10.94 19.26 28.17
C ASP A 103 9.94 20.02 29.04
N ILE A 104 9.60 19.43 30.19
CA ILE A 104 8.92 20.14 31.28
C ILE A 104 9.97 20.39 32.38
N LYS A 105 10.50 21.61 32.40
CA LYS A 105 11.40 22.07 33.46
C LYS A 105 10.61 22.61 34.63
N GLN A 106 10.91 22.13 35.84
CA GLN A 106 10.34 22.67 37.07
C GLN A 106 11.47 23.05 38.03
N GLU A 107 11.44 24.31 38.50
CA GLU A 107 12.49 24.86 39.37
C GLU A 107 12.65 24.01 40.65
N GLY A 108 13.87 23.55 40.91
CA GLY A 108 14.20 22.71 42.08
C GLY A 108 13.70 21.26 42.02
N LYS A 109 13.18 20.78 40.90
CA LYS A 109 12.72 19.39 40.71
C LYS A 109 13.42 18.71 39.54
N LYS A 110 13.32 17.37 39.50
CA LYS A 110 13.80 16.56 38.38
C LYS A 110 13.07 16.95 37.09
N ASP A 111 13.82 16.98 36.00
CA ASP A 111 13.28 17.24 34.67
C ASP A 111 12.24 16.16 34.29
N MET A 112 11.13 16.59 33.72
CA MET A 112 10.07 15.72 33.21
C MET A 112 9.99 15.80 31.68
N GLY A 113 9.63 14.69 31.05
CA GLY A 113 9.37 14.64 29.61
C GLY A 113 7.88 14.69 29.30
N LEU A 114 7.49 15.44 28.28
CA LEU A 114 6.20 15.32 27.59
C LEU A 114 6.41 14.55 26.30
N ALA A 115 5.56 13.56 26.04
CA ALA A 115 5.40 12.95 24.74
C ALA A 115 3.94 13.01 24.30
N ILE A 116 3.71 13.47 23.07
CA ILE A 116 2.42 13.39 22.38
C ILE A 116 2.58 12.36 21.27
N SER A 117 1.77 11.31 21.32
CA SER A 117 1.76 10.23 20.36
C SER A 117 0.51 10.33 19.49
N ARG A 118 0.71 10.54 18.20
CA ARG A 118 -0.36 10.59 17.20
C ARG A 118 -0.34 9.29 16.39
N ASN A 119 -1.45 8.56 16.41
CA ASN A 119 -1.65 7.45 15.49
C ASN A 119 -1.72 8.00 14.05
N ILE A 120 -0.87 7.47 13.17
CA ILE A 120 -0.79 7.86 11.75
C ILE A 120 -1.19 6.74 10.78
N GLU A 121 -1.82 5.68 11.27
CA GLU A 121 -2.26 4.54 10.46
C GLU A 121 -3.23 4.97 9.35
N GLU A 122 -4.25 5.76 9.68
CA GLU A 122 -5.20 6.28 8.69
C GLU A 122 -4.51 7.17 7.65
N ARG A 123 -3.52 7.97 8.08
CA ARG A 123 -2.74 8.82 7.19
C ARG A 123 -1.93 7.97 6.21
N ILE A 124 -1.22 6.96 6.71
CA ILE A 124 -0.44 6.03 5.87
C ILE A 124 -1.36 5.28 4.88
N ARG A 125 -2.52 4.79 5.35
CA ARG A 125 -3.52 4.13 4.49
C ARG A 125 -3.98 5.07 3.37
N THR A 126 -4.41 6.28 3.72
CA THR A 126 -4.91 7.26 2.75
C THR A 126 -3.84 7.68 1.75
N GLU A 127 -2.61 7.93 2.20
CA GLU A 127 -1.49 8.25 1.31
C GLU A 127 -1.15 7.09 0.37
N THR A 128 -1.25 5.84 0.85
CA THR A 128 -1.01 4.64 0.04
C THR A 128 -2.10 4.44 -1.01
N GLU A 129 -3.37 4.55 -0.64
CA GLU A 129 -4.51 4.47 -1.55
C GLU A 129 -4.46 5.56 -2.63
N LEU A 130 -4.10 6.79 -2.24
CA LEU A 130 -3.93 7.89 -3.19
C LEU A 130 -2.78 7.63 -4.16
N ARG A 131 -1.63 7.14 -3.68
CA ARG A 131 -0.49 6.78 -4.53
C ARG A 131 -0.87 5.69 -5.54
N GLU A 132 -1.57 4.65 -5.10
CA GLU A 132 -1.99 3.56 -5.99
C GLU A 132 -3.04 4.04 -7.01
N THR A 133 -3.97 4.90 -6.60
CA THR A 133 -4.95 5.51 -7.52
C THR A 133 -4.25 6.38 -8.56
N ASN A 134 -3.32 7.24 -8.15
CA ASN A 134 -2.53 8.06 -9.08
C ASN A 134 -1.69 7.20 -10.02
N ARG A 135 -1.14 6.08 -9.54
CA ARG A 135 -0.41 5.11 -10.37
C ARG A 135 -1.32 4.53 -11.46
N ARG A 136 -2.54 4.12 -11.11
CA ARG A 136 -3.53 3.58 -12.05
C ARG A 136 -3.98 4.63 -13.08
N LEU A 137 -4.29 5.84 -12.63
CA LEU A 137 -4.68 6.95 -13.50
C LEU A 137 -3.56 7.33 -14.49
N SER A 138 -2.31 7.33 -14.04
CA SER A 138 -1.16 7.61 -14.91
C SER A 138 -1.03 6.59 -16.04
N ILE A 139 -1.25 5.30 -15.75
CA ILE A 139 -1.24 4.25 -16.79
C ILE A 139 -2.39 4.47 -17.77
N LEU A 140 -3.61 4.68 -17.26
CA LEU A 140 -4.79 4.89 -18.10
C LEU A 140 -4.61 6.11 -19.02
N TYR A 141 -4.07 7.20 -18.50
CA TYR A 141 -3.79 8.41 -19.27
C TYR A 141 -2.76 8.18 -20.38
N LYS A 142 -1.68 7.43 -20.10
CA LYS A 142 -0.69 7.08 -21.13
C LYS A 142 -1.29 6.22 -22.23
N ILE A 143 -2.10 5.21 -21.88
CA ILE A 143 -2.81 4.38 -22.86
C ILE A 143 -3.76 5.26 -23.70
N TYR A 144 -4.50 6.16 -23.05
CA TYR A 144 -5.40 7.09 -23.74
C TYR A 144 -4.63 7.97 -24.74
N GLN A 145 -3.51 8.56 -24.33
CA GLN A 145 -2.70 9.41 -25.20
C GLN A 145 -2.24 8.65 -26.46
N VAL A 146 -1.69 7.45 -26.28
CA VAL A 146 -1.32 6.57 -27.39
C VAL A 146 -2.51 6.29 -28.29
N SER A 147 -3.68 5.95 -27.72
CA SER A 147 -4.91 5.70 -28.50
C SER A 147 -5.44 6.90 -29.26
N SER A 148 -5.16 8.12 -28.78
CA SER A 148 -5.62 9.35 -29.42
C SER A 148 -4.66 9.86 -30.51
N GLU A 149 -3.37 9.51 -30.42
CA GLU A 149 -2.33 9.99 -31.33
C GLU A 149 -2.10 9.04 -32.52
N THR A 150 -2.46 7.76 -32.40
CA THR A 150 -2.29 6.79 -33.50
C THR A 150 -3.57 6.00 -33.78
N MET A 151 -3.97 5.94 -35.05
CA MET A 151 -4.95 4.96 -35.55
C MET A 151 -4.29 3.61 -35.91
N ASP A 152 -2.97 3.52 -35.79
CA ASP A 152 -2.20 2.28 -35.99
C ASP A 152 -2.28 1.40 -34.73
N MET A 153 -3.07 0.34 -34.85
CA MET A 153 -3.32 -0.63 -33.78
C MET A 153 -2.06 -1.39 -33.35
N ASP A 154 -1.07 -1.56 -34.24
CA ASP A 154 0.14 -2.32 -33.93
C ASP A 154 1.07 -1.48 -33.03
N LYS A 155 1.21 -0.17 -33.30
CA LYS A 155 1.92 0.77 -32.41
C LYS A 155 1.24 0.90 -31.04
N LEU A 156 -0.09 0.95 -31.04
CA LEU A 156 -0.86 1.02 -29.79
C LEU A 156 -0.65 -0.23 -28.92
N ALA A 157 -0.71 -1.42 -29.53
CA ALA A 157 -0.48 -2.67 -28.85
C ALA A 157 0.93 -2.74 -28.25
N GLN A 158 1.96 -2.38 -29.03
CA GLN A 158 3.34 -2.34 -28.57
C GLN A 158 3.53 -1.42 -27.35
N GLN A 159 3.14 -0.14 -27.46
CA GLN A 159 3.35 0.83 -26.39
C GLN A 159 2.55 0.50 -25.12
N THR A 160 1.35 -0.06 -25.28
CA THR A 160 0.54 -0.54 -24.15
C THR A 160 1.24 -1.68 -23.41
N VAL A 161 1.83 -2.64 -24.13
CA VAL A 161 2.57 -3.74 -23.50
C VAL A 161 3.81 -3.24 -22.78
N GLU A 162 4.59 -2.35 -23.40
CA GLU A 162 5.77 -1.76 -22.77
C GLU A 162 5.42 -1.07 -21.44
N LEU A 163 4.30 -0.34 -21.38
CA LEU A 163 3.79 0.29 -20.15
C LEU A 163 3.36 -0.72 -19.08
N LEU A 164 2.77 -1.83 -19.50
CA LEU A 164 2.34 -2.89 -18.57
C LEU A 164 3.54 -3.70 -18.06
N LYS A 165 4.61 -3.88 -18.86
CA LYS A 165 5.81 -4.64 -18.51
C LYS A 165 6.52 -4.11 -17.27
N GLU A 166 6.61 -2.79 -17.12
CA GLU A 166 7.25 -2.18 -15.95
C GLU A 166 6.48 -2.39 -14.64
N LYS A 167 5.21 -2.80 -14.70
CA LYS A 167 4.28 -2.65 -13.56
C LYS A 167 3.44 -3.88 -13.22
N MET A 168 3.50 -4.93 -14.04
CA MET A 168 2.77 -6.18 -13.88
C MET A 168 3.74 -7.35 -14.06
N ASP A 169 3.55 -8.40 -13.26
CA ASP A 169 4.37 -9.61 -13.32
C ASP A 169 3.65 -10.66 -14.17
N TYR A 170 4.01 -10.73 -15.46
CA TYR A 170 3.47 -11.71 -16.41
C TYR A 170 4.60 -12.39 -17.17
N SER A 171 4.43 -13.68 -17.45
CA SER A 171 5.41 -14.47 -18.20
C SER A 171 5.42 -14.12 -19.69
N GLY A 172 4.26 -13.71 -20.24
CA GLY A 172 4.15 -13.23 -21.61
C GLY A 172 2.78 -12.63 -21.92
N ILE A 173 2.68 -11.90 -23.03
CA ILE A 173 1.46 -11.24 -23.52
C ILE A 173 1.43 -11.24 -25.05
N ALA A 174 0.24 -11.36 -25.63
CA ALA A 174 0.00 -11.24 -27.06
C ALA A 174 -1.29 -10.45 -27.35
N PHE A 175 -1.24 -9.58 -28.36
CA PHE A 175 -2.34 -8.80 -28.89
C PHE A 175 -2.70 -9.30 -30.28
N PHE A 176 -3.98 -9.59 -30.50
CA PHE A 176 -4.51 -9.99 -31.80
C PHE A 176 -5.54 -8.97 -32.29
N VAL A 177 -5.49 -8.69 -33.59
CA VAL A 177 -6.51 -7.92 -34.31
C VAL A 177 -7.31 -8.91 -35.15
N ILE A 178 -8.63 -8.75 -35.14
CA ILE A 178 -9.55 -9.54 -35.97
C ILE A 178 -9.89 -8.68 -37.19
N ASP A 179 -9.68 -9.23 -38.37
CA ASP A 179 -10.20 -8.65 -39.61
C ASP A 179 -11.62 -9.18 -39.85
N ASP A 180 -12.59 -8.28 -39.99
CA ASP A 180 -14.02 -8.60 -40.11
C ASP A 180 -14.33 -9.45 -41.35
N GLU A 181 -13.50 -9.38 -42.40
CA GLU A 181 -13.75 -10.12 -43.64
C GLU A 181 -13.40 -11.62 -43.53
N ASN A 182 -12.42 -11.99 -42.70
CA ASN A 182 -11.87 -13.36 -42.69
C ASN A 182 -12.01 -14.08 -41.34
N SER A 183 -12.44 -13.39 -40.27
CA SER A 183 -12.52 -13.96 -38.91
C SER A 183 -11.21 -14.61 -38.44
N LYS A 184 -10.09 -14.24 -39.05
CA LYS A 184 -8.75 -14.75 -38.75
C LYS A 184 -8.10 -13.85 -37.70
N LEU A 185 -7.46 -14.45 -36.70
CA LEU A 185 -6.67 -13.70 -35.74
C LEU A 185 -5.34 -13.29 -36.40
N ARG A 186 -5.08 -11.99 -36.50
CA ARG A 186 -3.76 -11.46 -36.87
C ARG A 186 -3.02 -11.06 -35.61
N LEU A 187 -1.88 -11.69 -35.33
CA LEU A 187 -1.00 -11.23 -34.25
C LEU A 187 -0.49 -9.83 -34.59
N SER A 188 -0.79 -8.89 -33.70
CA SER A 188 -0.40 -7.49 -33.80
C SER A 188 0.88 -7.23 -33.01
N TYR A 189 0.99 -7.78 -31.79
CA TYR A 189 2.19 -7.66 -30.97
C TYR A 189 2.29 -8.81 -29.96
N SER A 190 3.50 -9.22 -29.59
CA SER A 190 3.73 -10.15 -28.48
C SER A 190 5.03 -9.86 -27.73
N LEU A 191 5.10 -10.29 -26.47
CA LEU A 191 6.28 -10.17 -25.63
C LEU A 191 6.34 -11.35 -24.65
N GLY A 192 7.51 -11.97 -24.48
CA GLY A 192 7.73 -13.02 -23.48
C GLY A 192 7.09 -14.38 -23.80
N LEU A 193 6.66 -14.60 -25.04
CA LEU A 193 6.14 -15.88 -25.51
C LEU A 193 7.13 -16.53 -26.47
N ASP A 194 7.30 -17.85 -26.35
CA ASP A 194 8.19 -18.62 -27.22
C ASP A 194 7.60 -18.79 -28.64
N GLU A 195 8.48 -18.95 -29.64
CA GLU A 195 8.08 -19.08 -31.06
C GLU A 195 7.07 -20.21 -31.32
N GLU A 196 7.17 -21.32 -30.58
CA GLU A 196 6.25 -22.46 -30.72
C GLU A 196 4.81 -22.08 -30.34
N ILE A 197 4.65 -21.29 -29.27
CA ILE A 197 3.35 -20.77 -28.83
C ILE A 197 2.83 -19.74 -29.84
N LEU A 198 3.70 -18.84 -30.31
CA LEU A 198 3.33 -17.80 -31.29
C LEU A 198 2.86 -18.40 -32.62
N ASN A 199 3.56 -19.42 -33.13
CA ASN A 199 3.17 -20.12 -34.36
C ASN A 199 1.82 -20.81 -34.22
N LEU A 200 1.54 -21.40 -33.06
CA LEU A 200 0.25 -22.02 -32.83
C LEU A 200 -0.88 -20.98 -32.76
N LEU A 201 -0.64 -19.84 -32.12
CA LEU A 201 -1.63 -18.76 -32.03
C LEU A 201 -1.90 -18.05 -33.36
N ASN A 202 -0.91 -17.96 -34.27
CA ASN A 202 -1.05 -17.32 -35.58
C ASN A 202 -1.99 -18.04 -36.55
N ASP A 203 -2.27 -19.33 -36.31
CA ASP A 203 -3.13 -20.16 -37.16
C ASP A 203 -4.57 -20.26 -36.66
N LEU A 204 -4.92 -19.59 -35.55
CA LEU A 204 -6.25 -19.66 -34.96
C LEU A 204 -7.26 -18.76 -35.68
N PHE A 205 -8.45 -19.28 -35.92
CA PHE A 205 -9.64 -18.50 -36.27
C PHE A 205 -10.46 -18.18 -35.02
N VAL A 206 -11.29 -17.15 -35.10
CA VAL A 206 -12.21 -16.78 -34.00
C VAL A 206 -13.15 -17.94 -33.63
N SER A 207 -13.52 -18.79 -34.59
CA SER A 207 -14.32 -20.00 -34.41
C SER A 207 -13.67 -21.05 -33.51
N ASP A 208 -12.35 -21.03 -33.40
CA ASP A 208 -11.57 -22.07 -32.72
C ASP A 208 -11.43 -21.77 -31.22
N LEU A 209 -11.88 -20.60 -30.80
CA LEU A 209 -11.88 -20.17 -29.41
C LEU A 209 -13.06 -20.80 -28.66
N PRO A 210 -12.85 -21.40 -27.47
CA PRO A 210 -13.93 -22.01 -26.70
C PRO A 210 -15.06 -21.01 -26.40
N GLU A 211 -16.33 -21.41 -26.49
CA GLU A 211 -17.49 -20.51 -26.26
C GLU A 211 -17.45 -19.77 -24.92
N LYS A 212 -16.86 -20.38 -23.88
CA LYS A 212 -16.67 -19.76 -22.55
C LYS A 212 -15.76 -18.52 -22.58
N VAL A 213 -14.93 -18.39 -23.61
CA VAL A 213 -13.98 -17.29 -23.85
C VAL A 213 -14.67 -16.11 -24.55
N ILE A 214 -15.76 -16.36 -25.30
CA ILE A 214 -16.51 -15.34 -26.03
C ILE A 214 -17.62 -14.78 -25.12
N LYS A 215 -17.28 -13.84 -24.24
CA LYS A 215 -18.33 -13.03 -23.57
C LYS A 215 -18.94 -12.07 -24.59
N LYS A 216 -20.12 -12.41 -25.13
CA LYS A 216 -21.00 -11.46 -25.84
C LYS A 216 -21.32 -10.28 -24.91
N ARG A 217 -20.73 -9.11 -25.16
CA ARG A 217 -21.32 -7.83 -24.77
C ARG A 217 -21.50 -6.98 -26.01
N GLU A 218 -22.73 -6.54 -26.20
CA GLU A 218 -23.17 -5.68 -27.28
C GLU A 218 -22.46 -4.32 -27.24
N LYS A 219 -22.12 -3.83 -28.43
CA LYS A 219 -21.82 -2.42 -28.77
C LYS A 219 -20.76 -1.74 -27.90
N SER A 220 -19.49 -2.02 -28.18
CA SER A 220 -18.39 -1.11 -27.90
C SER A 220 -17.13 -1.62 -28.61
N ASN A 221 -16.43 -0.77 -29.36
CA ASN A 221 -15.11 -1.01 -30.00
C ASN A 221 -14.01 -1.27 -28.94
N THR A 222 -14.19 -2.27 -28.09
CA THR A 222 -13.32 -2.52 -26.94
C THR A 222 -12.53 -3.80 -27.13
N ALA A 223 -11.21 -3.68 -26.92
CA ALA A 223 -10.26 -4.78 -26.94
C ALA A 223 -10.75 -5.94 -26.06
N ARG A 224 -10.55 -7.17 -26.55
CA ARG A 224 -10.85 -8.40 -25.83
C ARG A 224 -9.59 -8.84 -25.07
N PHE A 225 -9.71 -9.00 -23.76
CA PHE A 225 -8.63 -9.50 -22.92
C PHE A 225 -8.81 -11.01 -22.72
N PHE A 226 -7.77 -11.78 -23.02
CA PHE A 226 -7.74 -13.23 -22.87
C PHE A 226 -6.79 -13.60 -21.73
N ASP A 227 -7.29 -14.32 -20.72
CA ASP A 227 -6.43 -14.94 -19.71
C ASP A 227 -6.01 -16.32 -20.23
N LEU A 228 -4.73 -16.47 -20.57
CA LEU A 228 -4.18 -17.72 -21.10
C LEU A 228 -3.80 -18.71 -19.99
N LYS A 229 -4.12 -18.44 -18.72
CA LYS A 229 -3.88 -19.38 -17.62
C LYS A 229 -4.58 -20.72 -17.88
N GLY A 230 -3.78 -21.75 -18.14
CA GLY A 230 -4.24 -23.12 -18.37
C GLY A 230 -4.25 -23.57 -19.84
N LEU A 231 -3.89 -22.71 -20.81
CA LEU A 231 -3.62 -23.15 -22.18
C LEU A 231 -2.21 -23.78 -22.23
N THR A 232 -2.16 -25.09 -22.08
CA THR A 232 -0.94 -25.86 -22.37
C THR A 232 -0.79 -26.05 -23.89
N THR A 233 0.44 -26.33 -24.36
CA THR A 233 0.71 -26.74 -25.75
C THR A 233 -0.19 -27.92 -26.18
N ASP A 234 -0.50 -28.84 -25.27
CA ASP A 234 -1.46 -29.93 -25.48
C ASP A 234 -2.91 -29.45 -25.65
N SER A 235 -3.34 -28.44 -24.89
CA SER A 235 -4.69 -27.86 -25.01
C SER A 235 -4.91 -27.18 -26.36
N LEU A 236 -3.84 -26.56 -26.84
CA LEU A 236 -3.79 -25.76 -28.06
C LEU A 236 -3.63 -26.62 -29.31
N SER A 237 -2.85 -27.70 -29.24
CA SER A 237 -2.76 -28.72 -30.31
C SER A 237 -4.05 -29.53 -30.46
N GLY A 238 -4.79 -29.77 -29.38
CA GLY A 238 -6.12 -30.39 -29.40
C GLY A 238 -7.18 -29.59 -30.20
N ILE A 239 -7.07 -28.27 -30.24
CA ILE A 239 -7.94 -27.40 -31.06
C ILE A 239 -7.63 -27.59 -32.55
N LYS A 240 -6.35 -27.66 -32.94
CA LYS A 240 -5.93 -27.95 -34.33
C LYS A 240 -6.30 -29.38 -34.77
N LEU A 241 -6.22 -30.37 -33.87
CA LEU A 241 -6.57 -31.76 -34.18
C LEU A 241 -8.06 -31.94 -34.50
N ASN A 242 -8.96 -31.23 -33.82
CA ASN A 242 -10.41 -31.33 -34.09
C ASN A 242 -10.84 -30.75 -35.45
N GLN A 243 -10.05 -29.86 -36.06
CA GLN A 243 -10.33 -29.37 -37.42
C GLN A 243 -9.93 -30.38 -38.50
N GLN A 244 -8.85 -31.16 -38.30
CA GLN A 244 -8.43 -32.18 -39.28
C GLN A 244 -9.38 -33.40 -39.37
N PHE A 245 -10.25 -33.60 -38.38
CA PHE A 245 -11.27 -34.66 -38.39
C PHE A 245 -12.67 -34.17 -38.82
N ALA A 246 -12.83 -32.89 -39.18
CA ALA A 246 -14.10 -32.34 -39.64
C ALA A 246 -14.25 -32.26 -41.18
N GLU A 247 -13.20 -32.61 -41.94
CA GLU A 247 -13.23 -32.71 -43.43
C GLU A 247 -13.12 -34.16 -43.93
N GLY A 248 -13.71 -35.11 -43.21
CA GLY A 248 -13.84 -36.53 -43.62
C GLY A 248 -15.28 -36.96 -43.76
#